data_AF-A0A497MXH1-F1
#
_entry.id   AF-A0A497MXH1-F1
#
_cell.length_a   1.000
_cell.length_b   1.000
_cell.length_c   1.000
_cell.angle_alpha   90.00
_cell.angle_beta   90.00
_cell.angle_gamma   90.00
#
_symmetry.space_group_name_H-M   'P 1'
#
loop_
_entity.id
_entity.type
_entity.pdbx_description
1 polymer ?
#
loop_
_entity_poly.entity_id
_entity_poly.type
_entity_poly.pdbx_seq_one_letter_code
_entity_poly.pdbx_strand_id
1 'polypeptide(L)'
;MVNRKEDDKNKVQVPLKVKYSEDFKRIYATGAVGGFHRYDLRIAFFTDYLVYGENLSDKPSAVRERKVEVILSPLAAVELKKWLDMQIQNIEKMESVKSKSPTVV
;
A
#
# COMPACT_ATOMS: atom_id res chain seq x y z
N MET A 1 -21.72 -26.87 4.01
CA MET A 1 -21.44 -25.87 2.96
C MET A 1 -21.95 -24.53 3.48
N VAL A 2 -21.05 -23.60 3.85
CA VAL A 2 -21.44 -22.28 4.36
C VAL A 2 -21.88 -21.40 3.19
N ASN A 3 -23.13 -20.95 3.23
CA ASN A 3 -23.79 -20.22 2.16
C ASN A 3 -23.29 -18.76 2.12
N ARG A 4 -22.14 -18.50 1.48
CA ARG A 4 -21.48 -17.18 1.36
C ARG A 4 -22.23 -16.12 0.52
N LYS A 5 -23.48 -16.36 0.09
CA LYS A 5 -24.15 -15.54 -0.94
C LYS A 5 -25.06 -14.43 -0.39
N GLU A 6 -25.35 -14.38 0.91
CA GLU A 6 -26.27 -13.37 1.47
C GLU A 6 -25.60 -12.11 2.04
N ASP A 7 -24.31 -12.15 2.37
CA ASP A 7 -23.59 -11.01 2.98
C ASP A 7 -23.19 -9.90 2.00
N ASP A 8 -23.39 -10.09 0.70
CA ASP A 8 -22.89 -9.15 -0.32
C ASP A 8 -23.92 -8.06 -0.71
N LYS A 9 -25.19 -8.20 -0.29
CA LYS A 9 -26.27 -7.26 -0.65
C LYS A 9 -26.28 -5.97 0.17
N ASN A 10 -25.52 -5.89 1.26
CA ASN A 10 -25.53 -4.73 2.16
C ASN A 10 -24.20 -3.97 2.23
N LYS A 11 -23.28 -4.20 1.28
CA LYS A 11 -22.05 -3.42 1.18
C LYS A 11 -22.35 -2.08 0.53
N VAL A 12 -22.22 -1.02 1.32
CA VAL A 12 -22.22 0.36 0.81
C VAL A 12 -21.06 0.51 -0.17
N GLN A 13 -21.37 0.59 -1.47
CA GLN A 13 -20.39 0.85 -2.51
C GLN A 13 -20.08 2.35 -2.54
N VAL A 14 -18.89 2.72 -2.09
CA VAL A 14 -18.38 4.08 -2.15
C VAL A 14 -17.57 4.23 -3.45
N PRO A 15 -17.92 5.17 -4.35
CA PRO A 15 -17.15 5.39 -5.57
C PRO A 15 -15.74 5.86 -5.24
N LEU A 16 -14.73 5.19 -5.82
CA LEU A 16 -13.31 5.52 -5.66
C LEU A 16 -12.81 6.32 -6.87
N LYS A 17 -12.39 7.56 -6.63
CA LYS A 17 -11.72 8.41 -7.62
C LYS A 17 -10.21 8.33 -7.41
N VAL A 18 -9.45 7.96 -8.43
CA VAL A 18 -7.98 7.93 -8.36
C VAL A 18 -7.44 9.18 -9.06
N LYS A 19 -6.60 9.96 -8.36
CA LYS A 19 -5.91 11.13 -8.92
C LYS A 19 -4.42 11.07 -8.61
N TYR A 20 -3.63 11.75 -9.43
CA TYR A 20 -2.24 12.06 -9.12
C TYR A 20 -2.19 13.35 -8.29
N SER A 21 -1.29 13.40 -7.31
CA SER A 21 -0.97 14.62 -6.59
C SER A 21 -0.32 15.63 -7.54
N GLU A 22 -0.43 16.92 -7.26
CA GLU A 22 0.23 17.97 -8.03
C GLU A 22 1.75 17.86 -7.98
N ASP A 23 2.28 17.41 -6.85
CA ASP A 23 3.70 17.15 -6.62
C ASP A 23 4.12 15.70 -6.96
N PHE A 24 3.35 15.01 -7.81
CA PHE A 24 3.59 13.60 -8.11
C PHE A 24 5.01 13.33 -8.64
N LYS A 25 5.71 12.36 -8.03
CA LYS A 25 7.05 11.96 -8.45
C LYS A 25 7.09 10.50 -8.87
N ARG A 26 7.80 10.24 -9.97
CA ARG A 26 8.16 8.89 -10.39
C ARG A 26 9.66 8.70 -10.21
N ILE A 27 10.04 7.70 -9.43
CA ILE A 27 11.43 7.39 -9.09
C ILE A 27 11.80 6.08 -9.78
N TYR A 28 12.84 6.09 -10.61
CA TYR A 28 13.36 4.91 -11.27
C TYR A 28 14.59 4.41 -10.53
N ALA A 29 14.44 3.28 -9.84
CA ALA A 29 15.50 2.58 -9.13
C ALA A 29 16.11 1.48 -10.00
N THR A 30 16.51 1.85 -11.22
CA THR A 30 17.03 0.93 -12.25
C THR A 30 18.55 1.04 -12.47
N GLY A 31 19.22 2.01 -11.84
CA GLY A 31 20.69 2.13 -11.85
C GLY A 31 21.34 2.56 -13.17
N ALA A 32 20.61 2.59 -14.29
CA ALA A 32 21.09 3.10 -15.57
C ALA A 32 19.96 3.71 -16.40
N VAL A 33 20.29 4.75 -17.15
CA VAL A 33 19.42 5.42 -18.14
C VAL A 33 19.14 4.42 -19.27
N GLY A 34 17.99 3.74 -19.22
CA GLY A 34 17.67 2.77 -20.26
C GLY A 34 16.39 1.99 -20.03
N GLY A 35 15.27 2.54 -20.52
CA GLY A 35 14.09 1.77 -20.95
C GLY A 35 13.14 1.28 -19.86
N PHE A 36 11.85 1.63 -20.02
CA PHE A 36 10.74 1.01 -19.31
C PHE A 36 10.62 -0.47 -19.71
N HIS A 37 10.80 -1.39 -18.77
CA HIS A 37 10.62 -2.82 -19.01
C HIS A 37 9.22 -3.26 -18.53
N ARG A 38 8.56 -4.15 -19.28
CA ARG A 38 7.24 -4.70 -18.91
C ARG A 38 7.25 -5.47 -17.58
N TYR A 39 8.42 -5.89 -17.13
CA TYR A 39 8.62 -6.65 -15.90
C TYR A 39 9.08 -5.78 -14.72
N ASP A 40 9.14 -4.46 -14.89
CA ASP A 40 9.48 -3.56 -13.79
C ASP A 40 8.39 -3.60 -12.71
N LEU A 41 8.80 -3.78 -11.45
CA LEU A 41 7.90 -3.72 -10.31
C LEU A 41 7.56 -2.26 -10.02
N ARG A 42 6.26 -1.95 -9.93
CA ARG A 42 5.78 -0.59 -9.63
C ARG A 42 5.11 -0.55 -8.27
N ILE A 43 5.61 0.31 -7.40
CA ILE A 43 5.07 0.56 -6.06
C ILE A 43 4.50 1.98 -6.04
N ALA A 44 3.18 2.11 -5.90
CA ALA A 44 2.52 3.40 -5.80
C ALA A 44 2.19 3.71 -4.33
N PHE A 45 2.72 4.83 -3.84
CA PHE A 45 2.38 5.40 -2.54
C PHE A 45 1.23 6.38 -2.72
N PHE A 46 0.17 6.16 -1.95
CA PHE A 46 -1.05 6.96 -2.03
C PHE A 46 -1.62 7.27 -0.66
N THR A 47 -2.46 8.29 -0.61
CA THR A 47 -3.30 8.62 0.55
C THR A 47 -4.76 8.52 0.13
N ASP A 48 -5.55 7.80 0.91
CA ASP A 48 -7.00 7.71 0.72
C ASP A 48 -7.70 8.69 1.68
N TYR A 49 -8.68 9.44 1.18
CA TYR A 49 -9.51 10.31 2.00
C TYR A 49 -10.94 10.39 1.44
N LEU A 50 -11.92 10.68 2.30
CA LEU A 50 -13.31 10.84 1.89
C LEU A 50 -13.60 12.29 1.51
N VAL A 51 -14.39 12.45 0.45
CA VAL A 51 -14.94 13.72 0.00
C VAL A 51 -16.46 13.63 0.11
N TYR A 52 -17.02 14.53 0.90
CA TYR A 52 -18.46 14.71 1.07
C TYR A 52 -18.94 15.78 0.10
N GLY A 53 -20.13 15.58 -0.47
CA GLY A 53 -20.77 16.62 -1.28
C GLY A 53 -21.25 17.78 -0.40
N GLU A 54 -21.64 18.88 -1.05
CA GLU A 54 -22.15 20.07 -0.34
C GLU A 54 -23.53 19.79 0.28
N ASN A 55 -24.29 18.84 -0.26
CA ASN A 55 -25.58 18.44 0.29
C ASN A 55 -25.45 17.19 1.18
N LEU A 56 -26.21 17.15 2.28
CA LEU A 56 -26.27 16.00 3.20
C LEU A 56 -26.78 14.71 2.54
N SER A 57 -27.49 14.82 1.41
CA SER A 57 -27.98 13.67 0.63
C SER A 57 -26.96 13.11 -0.36
N ASP A 58 -25.82 13.80 -0.57
CA ASP A 58 -24.80 13.36 -1.50
C ASP A 58 -24.03 12.17 -0.92
N LYS A 59 -23.87 11.12 -1.74
CA LYS A 59 -23.08 9.96 -1.33
C LYS A 59 -21.61 10.38 -1.20
N PRO A 60 -20.92 10.03 -0.10
CA PRO A 60 -19.49 10.28 0.01
C PRO A 60 -18.75 9.57 -1.11
N SER A 61 -17.66 10.16 -1.57
CA SER A 61 -16.73 9.54 -2.52
C SER A 61 -15.37 9.37 -1.88
N ALA A 62 -14.72 8.25 -2.12
CA ALA A 62 -13.34 8.04 -1.70
C ALA A 62 -12.42 8.60 -2.79
N VAL A 63 -11.40 9.35 -2.40
CA VAL A 63 -10.35 9.81 -3.30
C VAL A 63 -9.04 9.17 -2.88
N ARG A 64 -8.40 8.51 -3.85
CA ARG A 64 -7.03 8.00 -3.75
C ARG A 64 -6.10 8.96 -4.46
N GLU A 65 -5.29 9.67 -3.70
CA GLU A 65 -4.26 10.57 -4.22
C GLU A 65 -2.91 9.86 -4.24
N ARG A 66 -2.38 9.60 -5.44
CA ARG A 66 -1.03 9.02 -5.62
C ARG A 66 0.01 10.11 -5.52
N LYS A 67 0.95 9.96 -4.59
CA LYS A 67 2.02 10.94 -4.35
C LYS A 67 3.33 10.54 -5.03
N VAL A 68 3.71 9.26 -4.90
CA VAL A 68 4.98 8.77 -5.43
C VAL A 68 4.78 7.40 -6.07
N GLU A 69 5.43 7.17 -7.20
CA GLU A 69 5.55 5.86 -7.82
C GLU A 69 7.03 5.48 -7.92
N VAL A 70 7.41 4.38 -7.30
CA VAL A 70 8.76 3.82 -7.41
C VAL A 70 8.72 2.66 -8.41
N ILE A 71 9.57 2.75 -9.42
CA ILE A 71 9.73 1.73 -10.46
C ILE A 71 11.08 1.05 -10.25
N LEU A 72 11.04 -0.26 -10.03
CA LEU A 72 12.18 -1.09 -9.70
C LEU A 72 12.44 -2.06 -10.85
N SER A 73 13.70 -2.22 -11.23
CA SER A 73 14.09 -3.33 -12.09
C SER A 73 13.83 -4.67 -11.38
N PRO A 74 13.73 -5.80 -12.11
CA PRO A 74 13.58 -7.11 -11.50
C PRO A 74 14.67 -7.43 -10.46
N LEU A 75 15.91 -7.00 -10.72
CA LEU A 75 17.02 -7.15 -9.77
C LEU A 75 16.80 -6.33 -8.50
N ALA A 76 16.41 -5.07 -8.63
CA ALA A 76 16.13 -4.19 -7.50
C ALA A 76 14.94 -4.71 -6.66
N ALA A 77 13.94 -5.32 -7.30
CA ALA A 77 12.81 -5.95 -6.61
C ALA A 77 13.25 -7.15 -5.74
N VAL A 78 14.17 -8.00 -6.24
CA VAL A 78 14.72 -9.13 -5.48
C VAL A 78 15.51 -8.64 -4.27
N GLU A 79 16.33 -7.61 -4.44
CA GLU A 79 17.08 -7.01 -3.34
C GLU A 79 16.16 -6.36 -2.29
N LEU A 80 15.11 -5.66 -2.73
CA LEU A 80 14.09 -5.12 -1.83
C LEU A 80 13.43 -6.22 -0.99
N LYS A 81 13.09 -7.37 -1.61
CA LYS A 81 12.51 -8.51 -0.89
C LYS A 81 13.45 -9.02 0.21
N LYS A 82 14.73 -9.24 -0.12
CA LYS A 82 15.72 -9.69 0.88
C LYS A 82 15.82 -8.70 2.05
N TRP A 83 15.87 -7.40 1.74
CA TRP A 83 15.93 -6.37 2.76
C TRP A 83 14.68 -6.36 3.65
N LEU A 84 13.48 -6.46 3.06
CA LEU A 84 12.22 -6.53 3.80
C LEU A 84 12.14 -7.76 4.71
N ASP A 85 12.54 -8.93 4.22
CA ASP A 85 12.59 -10.15 5.04
C ASP A 85 13.49 -9.98 6.27
N MET A 86 14.66 -9.35 6.08
CA MET A 86 15.56 -9.04 7.19
C MET A 86 14.92 -8.09 8.21
N GLN A 87 14.20 -7.06 7.75
CA GLN A 87 13.50 -6.13 8.64
C GLN A 87 12.39 -6.84 9.43
N ILE A 88 11.61 -7.70 8.78
CA ILE A 88 10.55 -8.48 9.43
C ILE A 88 11.14 -9.38 10.52
N GLN A 89 12.20 -10.13 10.21
CA GLN A 89 12.87 -10.99 11.19
C GLN A 89 13.40 -10.20 12.40
N ASN A 90 13.89 -8.98 12.18
CA ASN A 90 14.35 -8.12 13.27
C ASN A 90 13.20 -7.65 14.16
N ILE A 91 12.06 -7.29 13.57
CA ILE A 91 10.84 -6.92 14.31
C ILE A 91 10.35 -8.10 15.16
N GLU A 92 10.27 -9.30 14.57
CA GLU A 92 9.83 -10.51 15.28
C GLU A 92 10.75 -10.87 16.47
N LYS A 93 12.07 -10.70 16.29
CA LYS A 93 13.03 -10.86 17.39
C LYS A 93 12.79 -9.83 18.50
N MET A 94 12.52 -8.57 18.17
CA MET A 94 12.25 -7.55 19.20
C MET A 94 10.96 -7.84 19.99
N GLU A 95 9.89 -8.24 19.31
CA GLU A 95 8.61 -8.56 19.96
C GLU A 95 8.71 -9.84 20.83
N SER A 96 9.45 -10.85 20.36
CA SER A 96 9.70 -12.08 21.15
C SER A 96 10.64 -11.87 22.36
N VAL A 97 11.45 -10.82 22.34
CA VAL A 97 12.22 -10.38 23.53
C VAL A 97 11.31 -9.69 24.55
N LYS A 98 10.37 -8.84 24.10
CA LYS A 98 9.42 -8.16 25.00
C LYS A 98 8.48 -9.13 25.73
N SER A 99 8.02 -10.19 25.05
CA SER A 99 7.14 -11.21 25.66
C SER A 99 7.83 -12.13 26.67
N LYS A 100 9.18 -12.12 26.74
CA LYS A 100 9.98 -12.90 27.68
C LYS A 100 10.52 -12.10 28.88
N SER A 101 10.12 -10.84 29.03
CA SER A 101 10.44 -10.04 30.22
C SER A 101 9.85 -10.73 31.46
N PRO A 102 10.65 -11.13 32.47
CA PRO A 102 10.11 -11.80 33.64
C PRO A 102 9.28 -10.82 34.45
N THR A 103 8.06 -11.21 34.79
CA THR A 103 7.31 -10.61 35.89
C THR A 103 8.16 -10.80 37.14
N VAL A 104 8.78 -9.71 37.61
CA VAL A 104 9.45 -9.68 38.92
C VAL A 104 8.33 -9.78 39.96
N VAL A 105 8.21 -10.95 40.56
CA VAL A 105 7.36 -11.22 41.73
C VAL A 105 8.19 -11.02 42.98
#